data_AF-A0A0A0UU61-F1
#
_entry.id   AF-A0A0A0UU61-F1
#
_cell.length_a   1.000
_cell.length_b   1.000
_cell.length_c   1.000
_cell.angle_alpha   90.00
_cell.angle_beta   90.00
_cell.angle_gamma   90.00
#
_symmetry.space_group_name_H-M   'P 1'
#
loop_
_entity.id
_entity.type
_entity.pdbx_description
1 polymer ?
#
loop_
_entity_poly.entity_id
_entity_poly.type
_entity_poly.pdbx_seq_one_letter_code
_entity_poly.pdbx_strand_id
1 'polypeptide(L)'
;MSGFWIGYILGLVTLPAVAALVFLGLVASALFPASYGWECYCCGEAVIAERDSHPVPGLIAWARFQAHRLTKRHRINHRAWVKAGSPYFDWKPVI
;
A
#
# COMPACT_ATOMS: atom_id res chain seq x y z
N MET A 1 2.67 47.37 5.63
CA MET A 1 3.16 46.09 5.06
C MET A 1 2.10 45.59 4.06
N SER A 2 2.40 45.45 2.77
CA SER A 2 1.39 45.03 1.78
C SER A 2 1.08 43.53 1.89
N GLY A 3 -0.13 43.10 1.48
CA GLY A 3 -0.54 41.69 1.51
C GLY A 3 0.40 40.74 0.76
N PHE A 4 1.13 41.27 -0.25
CA PHE A 4 2.18 40.54 -0.97
C PHE A 4 3.31 40.06 -0.04
N TRP A 5 3.83 40.94 0.82
CA TRP A 5 4.92 40.62 1.74
C TRP A 5 4.50 39.62 2.82
N ILE A 6 3.24 39.69 3.25
CA ILE A 6 2.66 38.75 4.21
C ILE A 6 2.56 37.35 3.58
N GLY A 7 2.02 37.25 2.36
CA GLY A 7 1.94 36.00 1.62
C GLY A 7 3.31 35.40 1.29
N TYR A 8 4.28 36.23 0.93
CA TYR A 8 5.65 35.79 0.65
C TYR A 8 6.32 35.16 1.87
N ILE A 9 6.24 35.81 3.04
CA ILE A 9 6.81 35.29 4.29
C ILE A 9 6.09 34.01 4.73
N LEU A 10 4.75 33.97 4.63
CA LEU A 10 3.96 32.77 4.93
C LEU A 10 4.36 31.60 4.03
N GLY A 11 4.53 31.83 2.73
CA GLY A 11 5.02 30.82 1.79
C GLY A 11 6.41 30.30 2.16
N LEU A 12 7.32 31.21 2.52
CA LEU A 12 8.70 30.88 2.89
C LEU A 12 8.78 30.04 4.18
N VAL A 13 7.86 30.24 5.12
CA VAL A 13 7.78 29.47 6.36
C VAL A 13 7.04 28.15 6.17
N THR A 14 5.99 28.12 5.36
CA THR A 14 5.15 26.94 5.18
C THR A 14 5.74 25.90 4.23
N LEU A 15 6.48 26.33 3.20
CA LEU A 15 7.12 25.40 2.24
C LEU A 15 8.11 24.42 2.90
N PRO A 16 9.05 24.87 3.77
CA PRO A 16 9.93 23.96 4.49
C PRO A 16 9.16 23.01 5.42
N ALA A 17 8.11 23.49 6.08
CA ALA A 17 7.29 22.67 6.97
C ALA A 17 6.57 21.56 6.19
N VAL A 18 5.97 21.88 5.05
CA VAL A 18 5.32 20.90 4.16
C VAL A 18 6.36 19.91 3.62
N ALA A 19 7.52 20.38 3.18
CA ALA A 19 8.60 19.51 2.70
C ALA A 19 9.09 18.54 3.79
N ALA A 20 9.27 19.03 5.03
CA ALA A 20 9.66 18.20 6.17
C ALA A 20 8.61 17.14 6.50
N LEU A 21 7.32 17.49 6.46
CA LEU A 21 6.23 16.53 6.70
C LEU A 21 6.18 15.44 5.62
N VAL A 22 6.35 15.82 4.35
CA VAL A 22 6.42 14.85 3.24
C VAL A 22 7.62 13.92 3.42
N PHE A 23 8.79 14.47 3.75
CA PHE A 23 10.00 13.68 3.98
C PHE A 23 9.84 12.73 5.17
N LEU A 24 9.28 13.20 6.30
CA LEU A 24 8.96 12.37 7.46
C LEU A 24 8.00 11.23 7.11
N GLY A 25 6.98 11.50 6.29
CA GLY A 25 6.06 10.48 5.80
C GLY A 25 6.76 9.39 4.98
N LEU A 26 7.67 9.79 4.08
CA LEU A 26 8.46 8.85 3.27
C LEU A 26 9.42 8.03 4.13
N VAL A 27 10.12 8.66 5.07
CA VAL A 27 11.03 7.99 6.00
C VAL A 27 10.27 7.01 6.90
N ALA A 28 9.12 7.41 7.44
CA ALA A 28 8.26 6.52 8.22
C ALA A 28 7.82 5.31 7.38
N SER A 29 7.37 5.51 6.14
CA SER A 29 6.99 4.39 5.25
C SER A 29 8.14 3.44 4.90
N ALA A 30 9.39 3.93 4.96
CA ALA A 30 10.59 3.15 4.70
C ALA A 30 11.10 2.42 5.96
N LEU A 31 11.00 3.05 7.13
CA LEU A 31 11.49 2.53 8.41
C LEU A 31 10.50 1.58 9.08
N PHE A 32 9.20 1.77 8.89
CA PHE A 32 8.22 0.85 9.48
C PHE A 32 8.08 -0.40 8.61
N PRO A 33 8.45 -1.58 9.14
CA PRO A 33 8.22 -2.84 8.45
C PRO A 33 6.72 -3.08 8.29
N ALA A 34 6.22 -3.04 7.05
CA ALA A 34 4.77 -3.01 6.84
C ALA A 34 4.11 -4.39 6.78
N SER A 35 4.87 -5.49 6.61
CA SER A 35 4.28 -6.84 6.57
C SER A 35 5.33 -7.93 6.68
N TYR A 36 5.07 -8.93 7.54
CA TYR A 36 5.81 -10.20 7.63
C TYR A 36 5.24 -11.26 6.66
N GLY A 37 4.01 -11.06 6.17
CA GLY A 37 3.36 -11.85 5.13
C GLY A 37 2.08 -11.15 4.66
N TRP A 38 1.70 -11.36 3.39
CA TRP A 38 0.44 -10.85 2.84
C TRP A 38 -0.13 -11.87 1.85
N GLU A 39 -1.35 -12.33 2.10
CA GLU A 39 -2.07 -13.26 1.25
C GLU A 39 -3.26 -12.58 0.55
N CYS A 40 -3.55 -12.96 -0.71
CA CYS A 40 -4.87 -12.63 -1.28
C CYS A 40 -5.87 -13.69 -0.86
N TYR A 41 -6.85 -13.33 -0.04
CA TYR A 41 -8.00 -14.17 0.27
C TYR A 41 -8.67 -14.74 -0.99
N CYS A 42 -8.83 -13.89 -2.00
CA CYS A 42 -9.43 -14.26 -3.28
C CYS A 42 -8.74 -15.46 -3.97
N CYS A 43 -7.40 -15.53 -3.89
CA CYS A 43 -6.58 -16.50 -4.60
C CYS A 43 -5.99 -17.57 -3.69
N GLY A 44 -6.09 -17.43 -2.36
CA GLY A 44 -5.42 -18.31 -1.40
C GLY A 44 -3.91 -18.36 -1.62
N GLU A 45 -3.32 -17.31 -2.19
CA GLU A 45 -1.90 -17.22 -2.51
C GLU A 45 -1.23 -16.17 -1.63
N ALA A 46 -0.06 -16.51 -1.09
CA ALA A 46 0.83 -15.54 -0.47
C ALA A 46 1.45 -14.63 -1.55
N VAL A 47 0.98 -13.38 -1.60
CA VAL A 47 1.56 -12.29 -2.41
C VAL A 47 2.94 -11.93 -1.87
N ILE A 48 3.10 -12.02 -0.55
CA ILE A 48 4.37 -11.95 0.15
C ILE A 48 4.43 -13.21 0.99
N ALA A 49 5.23 -14.17 0.52
CA ALA A 49 5.49 -15.39 1.26
C ALA A 49 6.16 -15.05 2.58
N GLU A 50 5.67 -15.65 3.66
CA GLU A 50 6.31 -15.65 4.97
C GLU A 50 7.51 -16.62 4.97
N ARG A 51 8.40 -16.47 4.00
CA ARG A 51 9.70 -17.16 4.00
C ARG A 51 10.75 -16.17 4.44
N ASP A 52 11.28 -16.43 5.64
CA ASP A 52 12.55 -15.94 6.16
C ASP A 52 12.58 -14.44 6.51
N SER A 53 11.96 -14.14 7.67
CA SER A 53 12.42 -13.23 8.74
C SER A 53 12.74 -11.75 8.45
N HIS A 54 12.66 -11.26 7.21
CA HIS A 54 12.97 -9.88 6.91
C HIS A 54 11.70 -9.09 6.56
N PRO A 55 11.46 -7.97 7.25
CA PRO A 55 10.32 -7.15 6.91
C PRO A 55 10.45 -6.61 5.48
N VAL A 56 9.37 -6.73 4.72
CA VAL A 56 9.31 -6.17 3.38
C VAL A 56 8.90 -4.69 3.49
N PRO A 57 9.66 -3.75 2.91
CA PRO A 57 9.25 -2.34 2.84
C PRO A 57 7.85 -2.21 2.24
N GLY A 58 7.03 -1.32 2.82
CA GLY A 58 5.62 -1.17 2.43
C GLY A 58 5.41 -0.86 0.95
N LEU A 59 6.33 -0.11 0.33
CA LEU A 59 6.29 0.17 -1.10
C LEU A 59 6.46 -1.10 -1.96
N ILE A 60 7.35 -1.99 -1.55
CA ILE A 60 7.60 -3.27 -2.25
C ILE A 60 6.40 -4.21 -2.05
N ALA A 61 5.88 -4.26 -0.82
CA ALA A 61 4.67 -5.02 -0.51
C ALA A 61 3.48 -4.57 -1.38
N TRP A 62 3.27 -3.25 -1.48
CA TRP A 62 2.25 -2.64 -2.32
C TRP A 62 2.47 -2.95 -3.80
N ALA A 63 3.69 -2.80 -4.32
CA ALA A 63 4.01 -3.06 -5.72
C ALA A 63 3.74 -4.53 -6.10
N ARG A 64 4.13 -5.48 -5.24
CA ARG A 64 3.82 -6.91 -5.42
C ARG A 64 2.31 -7.17 -5.41
N PHE A 65 1.58 -6.53 -4.51
CA PHE A 65 0.12 -6.64 -4.46
C PHE A 65 -0.54 -6.10 -5.73
N GLN A 66 -0.11 -4.94 -6.25
CA GLN A 66 -0.64 -4.43 -7.52
C GLN A 66 -0.31 -5.37 -8.69
N ALA A 67 0.91 -5.90 -8.75
CA ALA A 67 1.30 -6.87 -9.77
C ALA A 67 0.41 -8.14 -9.72
N HIS A 68 0.15 -8.68 -8.52
CA HIS A 68 -0.78 -9.80 -8.35
C HIS A 68 -2.19 -9.49 -8.86
N ARG A 69 -2.73 -8.30 -8.58
CA ARG A 69 -4.07 -7.89 -9.06
C ARG A 69 -4.21 -7.88 -10.59
N LEU A 70 -3.10 -7.67 -11.29
CA LEU A 70 -3.07 -7.68 -12.76
C LEU A 70 -3.09 -9.09 -13.37
N THR A 71 -2.85 -10.13 -12.57
CA THR A 71 -2.84 -11.51 -13.06
C THR A 71 -4.22 -11.98 -13.53
N LYS A 72 -4.23 -12.85 -14.55
CA LYS A 72 -5.48 -13.47 -15.05
C LYS A 72 -6.17 -14.28 -13.96
N ARG A 73 -5.41 -15.00 -13.14
CA ARG A 73 -5.91 -15.79 -12.00
C ARG A 73 -6.66 -14.91 -11.02
N HIS A 74 -6.05 -13.80 -10.58
CA HIS A 74 -6.71 -12.85 -9.68
C HIS A 74 -8.01 -12.32 -10.26
N ARG A 75 -8.03 -11.92 -11.53
CA ARG A 75 -9.26 -11.39 -12.16
C ARG A 75 -10.42 -12.40 -12.14
N ILE A 76 -10.13 -13.67 -12.40
CA ILE A 76 -11.15 -14.73 -12.40
C ILE A 76 -11.63 -15.01 -10.98
N ASN A 77 -10.70 -15.24 -10.05
CA ASN A 77 -11.01 -15.54 -8.67
C ASN A 77 -11.71 -14.37 -7.96
N HIS A 78 -11.27 -13.14 -8.19
CA HIS A 78 -11.92 -11.94 -7.64
C HIS A 78 -13.37 -11.81 -8.13
N ARG A 79 -13.64 -12.06 -9.42
CA ARG A 79 -15.02 -12.03 -9.93
C ARG A 79 -15.90 -13.10 -9.28
N ALA A 80 -15.37 -14.31 -9.09
CA ALA A 80 -16.10 -15.39 -8.42
C ALA A 80 -16.35 -15.07 -6.94
N TRP A 81 -15.33 -14.56 -6.26
CA TRP A 81 -15.37 -14.16 -4.86
C TRP A 81 -16.40 -13.05 -4.61
N VAL A 82 -16.40 -12.00 -5.44
CA VAL A 82 -17.41 -10.93 -5.37
C VAL A 82 -18.82 -11.46 -5.62
N LYS A 83 -19.01 -12.35 -6.61
CA LYS A 83 -20.31 -13.00 -6.86
C LYS A 83 -20.79 -13.84 -5.67
N ALA A 84 -19.87 -14.44 -4.91
CA ALA A 84 -20.18 -15.21 -3.71
C ALA A 84 -20.43 -14.33 -2.46
N GLY A 85 -20.41 -12.99 -2.59
CA GLY A 85 -20.63 -12.09 -1.47
C GLY A 85 -19.36 -11.72 -0.69
N SER A 86 -18.19 -11.90 -1.29
CA SER A 86 -16.88 -11.61 -0.66
C SER A 86 -16.64 -12.39 0.65
N PRO A 87 -16.81 -13.72 0.66
CA PRO A 87 -16.64 -14.52 1.88
C PRO A 87 -15.19 -14.47 2.36
N TYR A 88 -14.99 -14.12 3.63
CA TYR A 88 -13.67 -14.11 4.27
C TYR A 88 -13.30 -15.48 4.88
N PHE A 89 -14.29 -16.31 5.19
CA PHE A 89 -14.11 -17.66 5.74
C PHE A 89 -14.51 -18.72 4.71
N ASP A 90 -13.80 -19.85 4.71
CA ASP A 90 -14.07 -21.03 3.88
C ASP A 90 -14.09 -20.82 2.35
N TRP A 91 -13.62 -19.66 1.87
CA TRP A 91 -13.48 -19.40 0.44
C TRP A 91 -12.40 -20.30 -0.16
N LYS A 92 -12.74 -20.95 -1.28
CA LYS A 92 -11.78 -21.70 -2.10
C LYS A 92 -11.65 -21.03 -3.47
N PRO A 93 -10.41 -20.72 -3.92
CA PRO A 93 -10.16 -20.21 -5.26
C PRO A 93 -10.69 -21.17 -6.32
N VAL A 94 -11.14 -20.63 -7.45
CA VAL A 94 -11.77 -21.41 -8.53
C VAL A 94 -10.74 -22.07 -9.45
N ILE A 95 -9.50 -21.57 -9.42
CA ILE A 95 -8.34 -22.02 -10.21
C ILE A 95 -7.16 -22.16 -9.28
#